data_AF-A0A0C7QKF8-F1
#
_entry.id   AF-A0A0C7QKF8-F1
#
_cell.length_a   1.000
_cell.length_b   1.000
_cell.length_c   1.000
_cell.angle_alpha   90.00
_cell.angle_beta   90.00
_cell.angle_gamma   90.00
#
_symmetry.space_group_name_H-M   'P 1'
#
loop_
_entity.id
_entity.type
_entity.pdbx_description
1 polymer ?
#
loop_
_entity_poly.entity_id
_entity_poly.type
_entity_poly.pdbx_seq_one_letter_code
_entity_poly.pdbx_strand_id
1 'polypeptide(L)'
;MNNKPKIEMGLKYNKAKKMDKNFMYQDLKRSNCYNTDFSNSNFNFTSLRGAHFKSCNFYGCSFKSSEIIGANLKKSKFKNAKFENTVFEGVNLEEVDFSGAKFKNVIFFNTDVTKAKSLNINSPQIKVYEKMPSIEISERLENAMKFAMENKYVKKSRTLDTKDGGINFISIIILLDNFKEKQLIDGLMLIGDRIDKEFCTLSYIIKNLEVYKSQGLL
;
A
#
# COMPACT_ATOMS: atom_id res chain seq x y z
N MET A 1 -35.34 -1.89 -9.01
CA MET A 1 -34.81 -0.52 -9.06
C MET A 1 -33.31 -0.58 -9.33
N ASN A 2 -32.85 0.20 -10.30
CA ASN A 2 -31.55 0.07 -10.98
C ASN A 2 -30.34 0.29 -10.07
N ASN A 3 -29.67 -0.77 -9.63
CA ASN A 3 -28.30 -0.71 -9.11
C ASN A 3 -27.32 -0.56 -10.29
N LYS A 4 -27.17 0.66 -10.81
CA LYS A 4 -25.98 0.99 -11.59
C LYS A 4 -24.76 0.83 -10.65
N PRO A 5 -23.65 0.20 -11.09
CA PRO A 5 -22.44 0.16 -10.29
C PRO A 5 -22.00 1.59 -10.01
N LYS A 6 -21.82 1.95 -8.72
CA LYS A 6 -21.10 3.17 -8.35
C LYS A 6 -19.73 3.05 -9.02
N ILE A 7 -19.50 3.84 -10.06
CA ILE A 7 -18.16 4.07 -10.58
C ILE A 7 -17.40 4.63 -9.38
N GLU A 8 -16.46 3.87 -8.82
CA GLU A 8 -15.50 4.37 -7.83
C GLU A 8 -14.69 5.47 -8.51
N MET A 9 -15.23 6.68 -8.47
CA MET A 9 -14.60 7.84 -9.06
C MET A 9 -13.57 8.29 -8.04
N GLY A 10 -12.29 8.00 -8.31
CA GLY A 10 -11.17 8.52 -7.52
C GLY A 10 -11.31 10.03 -7.32
N LEU A 11 -10.67 10.56 -6.28
CA LEU A 11 -10.82 11.97 -5.87
C LEU A 11 -10.46 12.90 -7.03
N LYS A 12 -11.26 13.96 -7.25
CA LYS A 12 -11.02 14.98 -8.26
C LYS A 12 -11.01 16.36 -7.63
N TYR A 13 -9.87 16.77 -7.08
CA TYR A 13 -9.73 18.05 -6.37
C TYR A 13 -8.70 18.96 -7.03
N ASN A 14 -8.99 20.25 -7.11
CA ASN A 14 -8.04 21.24 -7.62
C ASN A 14 -8.13 22.50 -6.77
N LYS A 15 -7.00 22.92 -6.18
CA LYS A 15 -6.93 24.08 -5.27
C LYS A 15 -7.94 24.01 -4.12
N ALA A 16 -8.30 22.80 -3.68
CA ALA A 16 -9.31 22.59 -2.66
C ALA A 16 -8.69 22.55 -1.26
N LYS A 17 -9.52 22.81 -0.24
CA LYS A 17 -9.21 22.55 1.17
C LYS A 17 -10.00 21.33 1.63
N LYS A 18 -9.29 20.26 1.95
CA LYS A 18 -9.79 18.95 2.40
C LYS A 18 -9.04 18.51 3.67
N MET A 19 -8.85 19.45 4.58
CA MET A 19 -8.21 19.25 5.88
C MET A 19 -9.11 18.42 6.80
N ASP A 20 -8.48 17.72 7.75
CA ASP A 20 -9.14 16.97 8.83
C ASP A 20 -10.16 15.94 8.33
N LYS A 21 -9.88 15.31 7.17
CA LYS A 21 -10.75 14.29 6.57
C LYS A 21 -10.29 12.89 6.89
N ASN A 22 -11.26 11.97 6.89
CA ASN A 22 -11.01 10.55 7.01
C ASN A 22 -11.15 9.88 5.64
N PHE A 23 -10.04 9.34 5.12
CA PHE A 23 -9.97 8.58 3.88
C PHE A 23 -9.67 7.10 4.12
N MET A 24 -9.73 6.62 5.37
CA MET A 24 -9.34 5.25 5.70
C MET A 24 -10.05 4.21 4.84
N TYR A 25 -9.32 3.14 4.49
CA TYR A 25 -9.79 2.00 3.70
C TYR A 25 -10.25 2.32 2.27
N GLN A 26 -10.11 3.56 1.79
CA GLN A 26 -10.52 3.91 0.45
C GLN A 26 -9.53 3.41 -0.60
N ASP A 27 -10.08 2.88 -1.68
CA ASP A 27 -9.34 2.69 -2.93
C ASP A 27 -9.31 4.03 -3.68
N LEU A 28 -8.19 4.74 -3.58
CA LEU A 28 -7.96 6.04 -4.22
C LEU A 28 -7.24 5.87 -5.57
N LYS A 29 -7.31 4.68 -6.18
CA LYS A 29 -6.77 4.40 -7.52
C LYS A 29 -7.13 5.50 -8.51
N ARG A 30 -6.13 5.97 -9.25
CA ARG A 30 -6.28 6.97 -10.32
C ARG A 30 -6.96 8.28 -9.87
N SER A 31 -6.96 8.59 -8.57
CA SER A 31 -7.39 9.89 -8.08
C SER A 31 -6.55 10.99 -8.73
N ASN A 32 -7.15 12.14 -8.97
CA ASN A 32 -6.51 13.28 -9.57
C ASN A 32 -6.71 14.55 -8.72
N CYS A 33 -5.69 14.88 -7.94
CA CYS A 33 -5.67 16.01 -7.02
C CYS A 33 -4.47 16.92 -7.31
N TYR A 34 -4.75 18.21 -7.47
CA TYR A 34 -3.73 19.24 -7.71
C TYR A 34 -3.85 20.37 -6.69
N ASN A 35 -2.73 20.84 -6.15
CA ASN A 35 -2.70 21.99 -5.23
C ASN A 35 -3.72 21.90 -4.08
N THR A 36 -4.04 20.69 -3.62
CA THR A 36 -5.08 20.45 -2.63
C THR A 36 -4.46 20.29 -1.25
N ASP A 37 -5.08 20.91 -0.27
CA ASP A 37 -4.66 20.80 1.12
C ASP A 37 -5.42 19.68 1.83
N PHE A 38 -4.69 18.62 2.19
CA PHE A 38 -5.19 17.49 2.96
C PHE A 38 -4.70 17.48 4.40
N SER A 39 -4.15 18.58 4.92
CA SER A 39 -3.51 18.61 6.24
C SER A 39 -4.34 17.93 7.33
N ASN A 40 -3.66 17.17 8.19
CA ASN A 40 -4.19 16.39 9.30
C ASN A 40 -5.21 15.30 8.91
N SER A 41 -5.32 14.97 7.62
CA SER A 41 -6.21 13.90 7.18
C SER A 41 -5.62 12.51 7.43
N ASN A 42 -6.51 11.53 7.56
CA ASN A 42 -6.17 10.14 7.80
C ASN A 42 -6.28 9.33 6.50
N PHE A 43 -5.15 8.80 6.03
CA PHE A 43 -5.01 7.95 4.84
C PHE A 43 -4.56 6.53 5.23
N ASN A 44 -4.84 6.07 6.45
CA ASN A 44 -4.48 4.71 6.85
C ASN A 44 -5.26 3.68 6.01
N PHE A 45 -4.57 2.60 5.62
CA PHE A 45 -5.12 1.47 4.88
C PHE A 45 -5.65 1.82 3.48
N THR A 46 -5.14 2.88 2.85
CA THR A 46 -5.57 3.31 1.51
C THR A 46 -4.65 2.79 0.42
N SER A 47 -5.22 2.57 -0.78
CA SER A 47 -4.44 2.38 -2.01
C SER A 47 -4.43 3.66 -2.83
N LEU A 48 -3.25 4.15 -3.20
CA LEU A 48 -3.06 5.32 -4.08
C LEU A 48 -2.53 4.90 -5.46
N ARG A 49 -2.91 3.69 -5.92
CA ARG A 49 -2.31 3.11 -7.12
C ARG A 49 -2.62 3.93 -8.38
N GLY A 50 -1.58 4.43 -9.04
CA GLY A 50 -1.66 5.30 -10.21
C GLY A 50 -2.29 6.67 -9.93
N ALA A 51 -2.35 7.10 -8.66
CA ALA A 51 -2.97 8.37 -8.31
C ALA A 51 -2.04 9.56 -8.54
N HIS A 52 -2.60 10.69 -8.93
CA HIS A 52 -1.89 11.94 -9.16
C HIS A 52 -2.24 12.91 -8.03
N PHE A 53 -1.29 13.16 -7.13
CA PHE A 53 -1.39 14.12 -6.04
C PHE A 53 -0.23 15.10 -6.15
N LYS A 54 -0.25 15.94 -7.19
CA LYS A 54 0.85 16.88 -7.48
C LYS A 54 0.64 18.19 -6.72
N SER A 55 1.72 18.71 -6.12
CA SER A 55 1.72 19.97 -5.35
C SER A 55 0.68 20.00 -4.22
N CYS A 56 0.32 18.85 -3.66
CA CYS A 56 -0.63 18.75 -2.55
C CYS A 56 0.08 18.91 -1.20
N ASN A 57 -0.66 19.35 -0.18
CA ASN A 57 -0.18 19.44 1.19
C ASN A 57 -0.75 18.30 2.03
N PHE A 58 0.11 17.49 2.63
CA PHE A 58 -0.20 16.37 3.51
C PHE A 58 0.42 16.58 4.89
N TYR A 59 0.50 17.84 5.33
CA TYR A 59 1.03 18.17 6.65
C TYR A 59 0.33 17.34 7.73
N GLY A 60 1.09 16.66 8.59
CA GLY A 60 0.54 15.90 9.73
C GLY A 60 -0.34 14.69 9.37
N CYS A 61 -0.44 14.31 8.09
CA CYS A 61 -1.25 13.17 7.68
C CYS A 61 -0.68 11.83 8.16
N SER A 62 -1.54 10.81 8.24
CA SER A 62 -1.15 9.44 8.60
C SER A 62 -1.38 8.47 7.44
N PHE A 63 -0.40 7.61 7.18
CA PHE A 63 -0.39 6.56 6.17
C PHE A 63 0.08 5.25 6.82
N LYS A 64 -0.78 4.62 7.61
CA LYS A 64 -0.51 3.30 8.18
C LYS A 64 -0.99 2.23 7.22
N SER A 65 -0.10 1.31 6.84
CA SER A 65 -0.40 0.16 5.99
C SER A 65 -1.05 0.56 4.65
N SER A 66 -0.58 1.66 4.08
CA SER A 66 -1.06 2.20 2.81
C SER A 66 -0.13 1.77 1.66
N GLU A 67 -0.67 1.69 0.46
CA GLU A 67 0.05 1.29 -0.75
C GLU A 67 0.08 2.45 -1.75
N ILE A 68 1.26 3.00 -2.01
CA ILE A 68 1.49 4.13 -2.90
C ILE A 68 2.25 3.60 -4.12
N ILE A 69 1.52 3.10 -5.10
CA ILE A 69 2.09 2.36 -6.24
C ILE A 69 1.88 3.15 -7.54
N GLY A 70 2.95 3.49 -8.26
CA GLY A 70 2.90 4.25 -9.52
C GLY A 70 2.30 5.65 -9.37
N ALA A 71 2.31 6.21 -8.16
CA ALA A 71 1.69 7.50 -7.88
C ALA A 71 2.60 8.65 -8.32
N ASN A 72 2.00 9.77 -8.73
CA ASN A 72 2.72 11.01 -8.96
C ASN A 72 2.51 11.96 -7.78
N LEU A 73 3.54 12.09 -6.94
CA LEU A 73 3.54 12.96 -5.76
C LEU A 73 4.37 14.23 -5.97
N LYS A 74 4.83 14.51 -7.20
CA LYS A 74 5.74 15.62 -7.52
C LYS A 74 5.34 16.92 -6.82
N LYS A 75 6.31 17.58 -6.19
CA LYS A 75 6.16 18.86 -5.46
C LYS A 75 5.21 18.82 -4.24
N SER A 76 4.75 17.66 -3.81
CA SER A 76 3.89 17.55 -2.62
C SER A 76 4.69 17.64 -1.32
N LYS A 77 4.01 18.09 -0.27
CA LYS A 77 4.60 18.33 1.05
C LYS A 77 4.03 17.34 2.05
N PHE A 78 4.87 16.53 2.68
CA PHE A 78 4.52 15.55 3.71
C PHE A 78 5.11 15.93 5.07
N LYS A 79 5.18 17.24 5.35
CA LYS A 79 5.79 17.72 6.59
C LYS A 79 5.09 17.13 7.80
N ASN A 80 5.85 16.58 8.75
CA ASN A 80 5.31 15.91 9.95
C ASN A 80 4.33 14.75 9.68
N ALA A 81 4.24 14.24 8.45
CA ALA A 81 3.42 13.08 8.15
C ALA A 81 3.99 11.81 8.79
N LYS A 82 3.13 10.82 9.03
CA LYS A 82 3.51 9.54 9.63
C LYS A 82 3.27 8.42 8.63
N PHE A 83 4.31 7.65 8.32
CA PHE A 83 4.26 6.46 7.51
C PHE A 83 4.63 5.26 8.37
N GLU A 84 3.72 4.29 8.45
CA GLU A 84 3.95 3.03 9.14
C GLU A 84 3.56 1.87 8.23
N ASN A 85 4.43 0.88 8.03
CA ASN A 85 4.15 -0.29 7.18
C ASN A 85 3.69 0.11 5.75
N THR A 86 4.24 1.18 5.19
CA THR A 86 3.84 1.74 3.88
C THR A 86 4.77 1.29 2.78
N VAL A 87 4.20 1.02 1.60
CA VAL A 87 4.97 0.70 0.39
C VAL A 87 4.87 1.86 -0.61
N PHE A 88 6.02 2.35 -1.06
CA PHE A 88 6.17 3.23 -2.21
C PHE A 88 6.78 2.43 -3.36
N GLU A 89 6.03 2.18 -4.42
CA GLU A 89 6.51 1.47 -5.61
C GLU A 89 6.39 2.38 -6.84
N GLY A 90 7.47 2.60 -7.61
CA GLY A 90 7.38 3.36 -8.86
C GLY A 90 6.88 4.80 -8.69
N VAL A 91 7.14 5.44 -7.55
CA VAL A 91 6.54 6.74 -7.21
C VAL A 91 7.39 7.89 -7.74
N ASN A 92 6.76 8.90 -8.35
CA ASN A 92 7.45 10.14 -8.67
C ASN A 92 7.57 11.01 -7.40
N LEU A 93 8.78 11.05 -6.84
CA LEU A 93 9.13 11.84 -5.65
C LEU A 93 9.85 13.17 -5.97
N GLU A 94 9.82 13.62 -7.22
CA GLU A 94 10.50 14.86 -7.64
C GLU A 94 10.03 16.07 -6.82
N GLU A 95 10.97 16.71 -6.14
CA GLU A 95 10.73 17.87 -5.26
C GLU A 95 9.72 17.60 -4.12
N VAL A 96 9.51 16.34 -3.73
CA VAL A 96 8.72 16.00 -2.54
C VAL A 96 9.48 16.43 -1.28
N ASP A 97 8.76 16.98 -0.30
CA ASP A 97 9.34 17.40 0.98
C ASP A 97 8.82 16.53 2.13
N PHE A 98 9.69 15.70 2.70
CA PHE A 98 9.43 14.86 3.87
C PHE A 98 9.91 15.46 5.19
N SER A 99 10.14 16.78 5.29
CA SER A 99 10.70 17.38 6.52
C SER A 99 9.86 17.07 7.76
N GLY A 100 10.49 16.45 8.77
CA GLY A 100 9.83 16.02 10.01
C GLY A 100 8.92 14.80 9.88
N ALA A 101 8.81 14.22 8.68
CA ALA A 101 8.06 12.98 8.49
C ALA A 101 8.70 11.83 9.26
N LYS A 102 7.87 10.94 9.79
CA LYS A 102 8.30 9.75 10.53
C LYS A 102 8.04 8.50 9.69
N PHE A 103 9.04 7.64 9.58
CA PHE A 103 8.98 6.38 8.84
C PHE A 103 9.20 5.22 9.81
N LYS A 104 8.29 4.24 9.79
CA LYS A 104 8.38 2.98 10.54
C LYS A 104 8.07 1.83 9.58
N ASN A 105 9.01 0.92 9.36
CA ASN A 105 8.86 -0.19 8.42
C ASN A 105 8.35 0.23 7.02
N VAL A 106 9.01 1.19 6.37
CA VAL A 106 8.62 1.70 5.06
C VAL A 106 9.50 1.09 3.97
N ILE A 107 8.88 0.70 2.86
CA ILE A 107 9.59 0.11 1.72
C ILE A 107 9.48 1.08 0.53
N PHE A 108 10.62 1.42 -0.07
CA PHE A 108 10.69 2.04 -1.38
C PHE A 108 11.17 1.00 -2.39
N PHE A 109 10.41 0.79 -3.45
CA PHE A 109 10.75 -0.11 -4.54
C PHE A 109 10.67 0.63 -5.87
N ASN A 110 11.69 0.49 -6.72
CA ASN A 110 11.74 1.11 -8.05
C ASN A 110 11.38 2.61 -8.01
N THR A 111 11.87 3.31 -6.99
CA THR A 111 11.53 4.70 -6.68
C THR A 111 12.81 5.47 -6.46
N ASP A 112 13.03 6.55 -7.23
CA ASP A 112 14.21 7.41 -7.08
C ASP A 112 14.06 8.29 -5.83
N VAL A 113 14.53 7.75 -4.70
CA VAL A 113 14.50 8.40 -3.38
C VAL A 113 15.40 9.63 -3.30
N THR A 114 16.38 9.78 -4.21
CA THR A 114 17.34 10.92 -4.20
C THR A 114 16.68 12.24 -4.62
N LYS A 115 15.52 12.16 -5.30
CA LYS A 115 14.74 13.32 -5.73
C LYS A 115 13.90 13.94 -4.62
N ALA A 116 13.73 13.22 -3.50
CA ALA A 116 13.00 13.70 -2.34
C ALA A 116 13.92 14.50 -1.41
N LYS A 117 13.32 15.48 -0.72
CA LYS A 117 13.99 16.27 0.32
C LYS A 117 13.70 15.67 1.69
N SER A 118 14.69 15.76 2.58
CA SER A 118 14.56 15.39 4.00
C SER A 118 14.18 13.92 4.23
N LEU A 119 14.69 13.01 3.40
CA LEU A 119 14.51 11.55 3.54
C LEU A 119 15.84 10.90 3.97
N ASN A 120 15.90 10.39 5.19
CA ASN A 120 17.06 9.63 5.68
C ASN A 120 16.91 8.14 5.33
N ILE A 121 17.43 7.73 4.18
CA ILE A 121 17.34 6.35 3.69
C ILE A 121 18.19 5.35 4.48
N ASN A 122 19.12 5.81 5.32
CA ASN A 122 19.98 4.94 6.13
C ASN A 122 19.31 4.49 7.43
N SER A 123 18.06 4.91 7.68
CA SER A 123 17.28 4.44 8.82
C SER A 123 16.97 2.94 8.69
N PRO A 124 17.13 2.12 9.74
CA PRO A 124 16.73 0.70 9.71
C PRO A 124 15.22 0.51 9.52
N GLN A 125 14.44 1.58 9.68
CA GLN A 125 13.00 1.60 9.44
C GLN A 125 12.64 1.77 7.96
N ILE A 126 13.62 1.95 7.08
CA ILE A 126 13.43 2.14 5.64
C ILE A 126 14.21 1.06 4.90
N LYS A 127 13.52 0.32 4.02
CA LYS A 127 14.13 -0.62 3.06
C LYS A 127 14.00 -0.01 1.66
N VAL A 128 15.10 0.03 0.89
CA VAL A 128 15.10 0.52 -0.49
C VAL A 128 15.53 -0.60 -1.44
N TYR A 129 14.72 -0.88 -2.45
CA TYR A 129 14.96 -1.90 -3.47
C TYR A 129 14.94 -1.27 -4.86
N GLU A 130 16.05 -1.34 -5.59
CA GLU A 130 16.12 -0.86 -6.98
C GLU A 130 15.48 -1.84 -7.98
N LYS A 131 15.55 -3.14 -7.65
CA LYS A 131 14.96 -4.25 -8.40
C LYS A 131 14.09 -5.09 -7.47
N MET A 132 13.16 -5.86 -8.04
CA MET A 132 12.28 -6.73 -7.24
C MET A 132 13.16 -7.65 -6.39
N PRO A 133 13.04 -7.62 -5.05
CA PRO A 133 13.81 -8.53 -4.22
C PRO A 133 13.37 -9.96 -4.49
N SER A 134 14.33 -10.84 -4.74
CA SER A 134 14.10 -12.29 -4.77
C SER A 134 14.52 -12.84 -3.41
N ILE A 135 13.61 -13.56 -2.75
CA ILE A 135 13.91 -14.36 -1.57
C ILE A 135 13.61 -15.82 -1.88
N GLU A 136 14.40 -16.72 -1.30
CA GLU A 136 14.11 -18.14 -1.37
C GLU A 136 12.86 -18.44 -0.53
N ILE A 137 11.90 -19.13 -1.14
CA ILE A 137 10.66 -19.58 -0.51
C ILE A 137 10.44 -21.04 -0.87
N SER A 138 9.77 -21.81 -0.01
CA SER A 138 9.40 -23.17 -0.39
C SER A 138 8.42 -23.19 -1.55
N GLU A 139 8.47 -24.26 -2.35
CA GLU A 139 7.49 -24.53 -3.41
C GLU A 139 6.05 -24.51 -2.86
N ARG A 140 5.86 -24.94 -1.61
CA ARG A 140 4.56 -24.91 -0.92
C ARG A 140 4.07 -23.49 -0.71
N LEU A 141 4.92 -22.57 -0.26
CA LEU A 141 4.55 -21.16 -0.11
C LEU A 141 4.29 -20.52 -1.47
N GLU A 142 5.08 -20.83 -2.49
CA GLU A 142 4.84 -20.34 -3.85
C GLU A 142 3.47 -20.81 -4.38
N ASN A 143 3.13 -22.09 -4.19
CA ASN A 143 1.84 -22.65 -4.60
C ASN A 143 0.68 -22.05 -3.81
N ALA A 144 0.82 -21.83 -2.50
CA ALA A 144 -0.20 -21.18 -1.68
C ALA A 144 -0.45 -19.73 -2.11
N MET A 145 0.61 -18.99 -2.48
CA MET A 145 0.50 -17.65 -3.06
C MET A 145 -0.28 -17.69 -4.37
N LYS A 146 0.06 -18.62 -5.28
CA LYS A 146 -0.67 -18.79 -6.56
C LYS A 146 -2.15 -19.10 -6.32
N PHE A 147 -2.44 -20.04 -5.42
CA PHE A 147 -3.81 -20.39 -5.05
C PHE A 147 -4.60 -19.19 -4.49
N ALA A 148 -4.02 -18.43 -3.56
CA ALA A 148 -4.66 -17.22 -3.04
C ALA A 148 -4.97 -16.20 -4.14
N MET A 149 -4.11 -16.09 -5.16
CA MET A 149 -4.30 -15.20 -6.31
C MET A 149 -5.36 -15.68 -7.32
N GLU A 150 -5.84 -16.92 -7.22
CA GLU A 150 -6.98 -17.40 -8.02
C GLU A 150 -8.31 -16.82 -7.51
N ASN A 151 -8.38 -16.42 -6.23
CA ASN A 151 -9.54 -15.73 -5.69
C ASN A 151 -9.75 -14.37 -6.40
N LYS A 152 -10.95 -14.17 -6.96
CA LYS A 152 -11.27 -12.98 -7.77
C LYS A 152 -11.07 -11.64 -7.03
N TYR A 153 -11.30 -11.60 -5.72
CA TYR A 153 -11.14 -10.38 -4.92
C TYR A 153 -9.67 -10.11 -4.62
N VAL A 154 -8.90 -11.16 -4.29
CA VAL A 154 -7.46 -11.07 -4.13
C VAL A 154 -6.80 -10.63 -5.43
N LYS A 155 -7.17 -11.25 -6.56
CA LYS A 155 -6.68 -10.87 -7.89
C LYS A 155 -7.02 -9.42 -8.25
N LYS A 156 -8.24 -8.96 -7.92
CA LYS A 156 -8.66 -7.56 -8.16
C LYS A 156 -7.92 -6.56 -7.26
N SER A 157 -7.59 -6.95 -6.03
CA SER A 157 -6.92 -6.08 -5.06
C SER A 157 -5.53 -5.65 -5.52
N ARG A 158 -4.83 -6.53 -6.27
CA ARG A 158 -3.45 -6.38 -6.75
C ARG A 158 -2.39 -6.40 -5.64
N THR A 159 -2.71 -6.94 -4.47
CA THR A 159 -1.82 -6.90 -3.30
C THR A 159 -0.80 -8.04 -3.24
N LEU A 160 -1.01 -9.14 -3.98
CA LEU A 160 -0.09 -10.29 -4.00
C LEU A 160 0.65 -10.45 -5.34
N ASP A 161 0.28 -9.71 -6.39
CA ASP A 161 0.81 -9.88 -7.74
C ASP A 161 1.41 -8.61 -8.37
N THR A 162 2.53 -8.79 -9.05
CA THR A 162 3.19 -7.78 -9.90
C THR A 162 2.38 -7.53 -11.16
N LYS A 163 2.54 -6.37 -11.81
CA LYS A 163 1.70 -5.92 -12.95
C LYS A 163 1.54 -6.96 -14.07
N ASP A 164 2.56 -7.74 -14.33
CA ASP A 164 2.65 -8.85 -15.30
C ASP A 164 1.98 -10.16 -14.83
N GLY A 165 1.52 -10.21 -13.57
CA GLY A 165 0.76 -11.33 -13.00
C GLY A 165 1.60 -12.31 -12.19
N GLY A 166 2.91 -12.07 -12.08
CA GLY A 166 3.81 -12.82 -11.20
C GLY A 166 3.62 -12.50 -9.73
N ILE A 167 4.33 -13.22 -8.87
CA ILE A 167 4.30 -13.05 -7.41
C ILE A 167 4.98 -11.73 -7.02
N ASN A 168 4.32 -10.94 -6.18
CA ASN A 168 4.90 -9.77 -5.56
C ASN A 168 5.72 -10.16 -4.32
N PHE A 169 7.03 -10.28 -4.47
CA PHE A 169 7.93 -10.66 -3.38
C PHE A 169 8.02 -9.61 -2.26
N ILE A 170 7.70 -8.34 -2.51
CA ILE A 170 7.58 -7.34 -1.43
C ILE A 170 6.45 -7.72 -0.50
N SER A 171 5.31 -8.16 -1.05
CA SER A 171 4.19 -8.64 -0.24
C SER A 171 4.58 -9.87 0.56
N ILE A 172 5.34 -10.81 -0.01
CA ILE A 172 5.84 -11.98 0.73
C ILE A 172 6.78 -11.55 1.87
N ILE A 173 7.72 -10.64 1.63
CA ILE A 173 8.63 -10.13 2.67
C ILE A 173 7.82 -9.53 3.83
N ILE A 174 6.82 -8.70 3.52
CA ILE A 174 5.96 -8.11 4.55
C ILE A 174 5.19 -9.20 5.31
N LEU A 175 4.67 -10.22 4.61
CA LEU A 175 3.96 -11.33 5.24
C LEU A 175 4.90 -12.15 6.14
N LEU A 176 6.12 -12.47 5.70
CA LEU A 176 7.11 -13.21 6.49
C LEU A 176 7.66 -12.41 7.67
N ASP A 177 7.68 -11.08 7.59
CA ASP A 177 8.00 -10.20 8.73
C ASP A 177 6.94 -10.33 9.85
N ASN A 178 5.73 -10.85 9.57
CA ASN A 178 4.61 -10.96 10.53
C ASN A 178 4.24 -12.41 10.90
N PHE A 179 4.56 -13.38 10.05
CA PHE A 179 4.10 -14.76 10.21
C PHE A 179 5.20 -15.76 9.85
N LYS A 180 5.20 -16.90 10.55
CA LYS A 180 6.05 -18.03 10.15
C LYS A 180 5.58 -18.58 8.81
N GLU A 181 6.49 -19.10 8.01
CA GLU A 181 6.18 -19.64 6.67
C GLU A 181 5.04 -20.67 6.68
N LYS A 182 5.04 -21.62 7.63
CA LYS A 182 3.95 -22.59 7.79
C LYS A 182 2.59 -21.91 7.95
N GLN A 183 2.52 -20.86 8.79
CA GLN A 183 1.28 -20.11 9.04
C GLN A 183 0.83 -19.36 7.79
N LEU A 184 1.77 -18.87 6.98
CA LEU A 184 1.45 -18.25 5.70
C LEU A 184 0.91 -19.26 4.70
N ILE A 185 1.50 -20.46 4.60
CA ILE A 185 1.01 -21.51 3.70
C ILE A 185 -0.45 -21.83 4.06
N ASP A 186 -0.71 -22.21 5.30
CA ASP A 186 -2.05 -22.60 5.76
C ASP A 186 -3.04 -21.43 5.61
N GLY A 187 -2.60 -20.21 5.95
CA GLY A 187 -3.43 -19.03 5.89
C GLY A 187 -3.74 -18.54 4.49
N LEU A 188 -2.80 -18.63 3.55
CA LEU A 188 -3.01 -18.25 2.15
C LEU A 188 -4.01 -19.20 1.46
N MET A 189 -4.01 -20.48 1.82
CA MET A 189 -5.07 -21.40 1.39
C MET A 189 -6.45 -20.91 1.86
N LEU A 190 -6.58 -20.55 3.15
CA LEU A 190 -7.82 -19.98 3.68
C LEU A 190 -8.19 -18.64 3.05
N ILE A 191 -7.22 -17.81 2.68
CA ILE A 191 -7.46 -16.55 1.95
C ILE A 191 -8.03 -16.84 0.57
N GLY A 192 -7.47 -17.80 -0.16
CA GLY A 192 -7.99 -18.24 -1.46
C GLY A 192 -9.46 -18.68 -1.38
N ASP A 193 -9.81 -19.45 -0.35
CA ASP A 193 -11.15 -20.01 -0.18
C ASP A 193 -12.18 -19.00 0.38
N ARG A 194 -11.78 -18.18 1.34
CA ARG A 194 -12.73 -17.46 2.21
C ARG A 194 -12.91 -15.98 1.91
N ILE A 195 -11.99 -15.35 1.18
CA ILE A 195 -12.16 -13.92 0.86
C ILE A 195 -13.33 -13.74 -0.11
N ASP A 196 -14.31 -12.95 0.30
CA ASP A 196 -15.59 -12.79 -0.38
C ASP A 196 -15.96 -11.32 -0.69
N LYS A 197 -15.05 -10.38 -0.41
CA LYS A 197 -15.27 -8.95 -0.63
C LYS A 197 -14.02 -8.21 -1.09
N GLU A 198 -14.25 -7.06 -1.70
CA GLU A 198 -13.20 -6.18 -2.21
C GLU A 198 -12.38 -5.54 -1.09
N PHE A 199 -11.09 -5.39 -1.36
CA PHE A 199 -10.12 -4.70 -0.51
C PHE A 199 -8.99 -4.16 -1.39
N CYS A 200 -8.19 -3.25 -0.85
CA CYS A 200 -7.23 -2.48 -1.65
C CYS A 200 -5.80 -2.48 -1.12
N THR A 201 -5.53 -3.08 0.05
CA THR A 201 -4.19 -3.15 0.64
C THR A 201 -3.91 -4.52 1.26
N LEU A 202 -2.64 -4.91 1.29
CA LEU A 202 -2.14 -6.14 1.92
C LEU A 202 -2.51 -6.25 3.40
N SER A 203 -2.73 -5.11 4.07
CA SER A 203 -3.18 -5.05 5.46
C SER A 203 -4.47 -5.83 5.72
N TYR A 204 -5.33 -5.95 4.71
CA TYR A 204 -6.55 -6.75 4.81
C TYR A 204 -6.25 -8.24 4.88
N ILE A 205 -5.27 -8.73 4.09
CA ILE A 205 -4.80 -10.12 4.17
C ILE A 205 -4.14 -10.37 5.53
N ILE A 206 -3.24 -9.49 5.96
CA ILE A 206 -2.57 -9.58 7.28
C ILE A 206 -3.60 -9.70 8.40
N LYS A 207 -4.62 -8.83 8.41
CA LYS A 207 -5.69 -8.87 9.42
C LYS A 207 -6.47 -10.18 9.41
N ASN A 208 -6.75 -10.77 8.24
CA ASN A 208 -7.42 -12.06 8.17
C ASN A 208 -6.52 -13.20 8.69
N LEU A 209 -5.22 -13.18 8.37
CA LEU A 209 -4.26 -14.13 8.90
C LEU A 209 -4.15 -14.03 10.43
N GLU A 210 -4.14 -12.82 10.99
CA GLU A 210 -4.20 -12.60 12.45
C GLU A 210 -5.47 -13.21 13.06
N VAL A 211 -6.63 -13.04 12.41
CA VAL A 211 -7.90 -13.64 12.84
C VAL A 211 -7.83 -15.17 12.80
N TYR A 212 -7.35 -15.77 11.71
CA TYR A 212 -7.20 -17.22 11.59
C TYR A 212 -6.26 -17.79 12.65
N LYS A 213 -5.14 -17.09 12.91
CA LYS A 213 -4.22 -17.44 14.01
C LYS A 213 -4.91 -17.41 15.37
N SER A 214 -5.71 -16.37 15.64
CA SER A 214 -6.45 -16.26 16.91
C SER A 214 -7.53 -17.34 17.09
N GLN A 215 -8.01 -17.91 15.99
CA GLN A 215 -8.99 -19.00 15.96
C GLN A 215 -8.35 -20.40 15.99
N GLY A 216 -7.02 -20.50 16.03
CA GLY A 216 -6.30 -21.78 16.01
C GLY A 216 -6.31 -22.48 14.65
N LEU A 217 -6.52 -21.73 13.56
CA LEU A 217 -6.54 -22.26 12.21
C LEU A 217 -5.16 -22.27 11.53
N LEU A 218 -4.14 -21.61 12.12
CA LEU A 218 -2.75 -21.48 11.63
C LEU A 218 -1.72 -22.00 12.65
#